data_AF-A0A1M6XF18-F1
#
_entry.id   AF-A0A1M6XF18-F1
#
_cell.length_a   1.000
_cell.length_b   1.000
_cell.length_c   1.000
_cell.angle_alpha   90.00
_cell.angle_beta   90.00
_cell.angle_gamma   90.00
#
_symmetry.space_group_name_H-M   'P 1'
#
loop_
_entity.id
_entity.type
_entity.pdbx_description
1 polymer ?
#
loop_
_entity_poly.entity_id
_entity_poly.type
_entity_poly.pdbx_seq_one_letter_code
_entity_poly.pdbx_strand_id
1 'polypeptide(L)'
;MFDLGWTELLVIGIVALIVVGPKDLPGMFRTVGNFVGKAKRMARDFSQAMNDAADEAGVKDVSDSLRKATNPVGSAMDEVKKASSTFTQDTMAGPKKKSELSEERQAQADKIRARTAEKATERRAAEEAAQAKAAAAEDASGTEDAGKAATDTAEDSKA
;
A
#
# COMPACT_ATOMS: atom_id res chain seq x y z
N MET A 1 24.24 34.01 6.56
CA MET A 1 23.59 34.70 7.70
C MET A 1 22.10 34.34 7.84
N PHE A 2 21.69 33.15 7.37
CA PHE A 2 20.42 32.51 7.74
C PHE A 2 20.73 31.04 7.98
N ASP A 3 20.90 30.68 9.24
CA ASP A 3 21.20 29.32 9.67
C ASP A 3 19.89 28.51 9.62
N LEU A 4 19.48 28.08 8.43
CA LEU A 4 18.30 27.23 8.18
C LEU A 4 18.53 25.79 8.68
N GLY A 5 18.96 25.68 9.93
CA GLY A 5 19.26 24.43 10.61
C GLY A 5 18.12 23.94 11.50
N TRP A 6 18.30 22.75 12.05
CA TRP A 6 17.37 22.16 13.01
C TRP A 6 17.14 23.04 14.24
N THR A 7 18.18 23.75 14.68
CA THR A 7 18.13 24.66 15.82
C THR A 7 17.19 25.84 15.59
N GLU A 8 17.22 26.44 14.40
CA GLU A 8 16.37 27.59 14.06
C GLU A 8 14.89 27.19 13.95
N LEU A 9 14.62 26.02 13.36
CA LEU A 9 13.27 25.44 13.33
C LEU A 9 12.74 25.19 14.75
N LEU A 10 13.59 24.78 15.68
CA LEU A 10 13.23 24.58 17.09
C LEU A 10 12.87 25.93 17.75
N VAL A 11 13.66 26.98 17.52
CA VAL A 11 13.37 28.34 18.02
C VAL A 11 12.04 28.85 17.47
N ILE A 12 11.81 28.72 16.16
CA ILE A 12 10.54 29.11 15.52
C ILE A 12 9.38 28.30 16.11
N GLY A 13 9.58 27.00 16.36
CA GLY A 13 8.60 26.14 17.02
C GLY A 13 8.22 26.63 18.41
N ILE A 14 9.20 27.00 19.25
CA ILE A 14 8.95 27.56 20.59
C ILE A 14 8.18 28.88 20.49
N VAL A 15 8.60 29.79 19.60
CA VAL A 15 7.91 31.08 19.40
C VAL A 15 6.46 30.86 18.95
N ALA A 16 6.23 29.93 18.02
CA ALA A 16 4.90 29.57 17.56
C ALA A 16 4.03 29.02 18.70
N LEU A 17 4.58 28.19 19.59
CA LEU A 17 3.87 27.67 20.78
C LEU A 17 3.46 28.79 21.75
N ILE A 18 4.29 29.82 21.93
CA ILE A 18 3.99 30.95 22.82
C ILE A 18 2.92 31.85 22.21
N VAL A 19 3.07 32.22 20.94
CA VAL A 19 2.20 33.18 20.25
C VAL A 19 0.81 32.59 19.99
N VAL A 20 0.78 31.35 19.52
CA VAL A 20 -0.45 30.70 19.06
C VAL A 20 -1.04 29.77 20.12
N GLY A 21 -0.20 29.23 21.00
CA GLY A 21 -0.61 28.30 22.04
C GLY A 21 -0.38 26.83 21.66
N PRO A 22 0.05 25.98 22.60
CA PRO A 22 0.36 24.57 22.35
C PRO A 22 -0.86 23.71 22.00
N LYS A 23 -2.07 24.15 22.35
CA LYS A 23 -3.31 23.42 22.08
C LYS A 23 -3.88 23.71 20.69
N ASP A 24 -3.63 24.90 20.15
CA ASP A 24 -4.24 25.34 18.88
C ASP A 24 -3.38 24.95 17.67
N LEU A 25 -2.04 24.96 17.81
CA LEU A 25 -1.11 24.48 16.79
C LEU A 25 -1.44 23.10 16.20
N PRO A 26 -1.70 22.04 16.98
CA PRO A 26 -2.05 20.73 16.42
C PRO A 26 -3.37 20.78 15.63
N GLY A 27 -4.33 21.62 16.01
CA GLY A 27 -5.55 21.85 15.24
C GLY A 27 -5.27 22.52 13.89
N MET A 28 -4.46 23.58 13.88
CA MET A 28 -4.05 24.27 12.64
C MET A 28 -3.27 23.37 11.69
N PHE A 29 -2.32 22.58 12.18
CA PHE A 29 -1.58 21.63 11.34
C PHE A 29 -2.50 20.59 10.70
N ARG A 30 -3.55 20.13 11.39
CA ARG A 30 -4.53 19.22 10.82
C ARG A 30 -5.33 19.89 9.71
N THR A 31 -5.77 21.13 9.91
CA THR A 31 -6.53 21.89 8.91
C THR A 31 -5.68 22.19 7.67
N VAL A 32 -4.48 22.73 7.85
CA VAL A 32 -3.53 22.99 6.77
C VAL A 32 -3.13 21.69 6.08
N GLY A 33 -2.82 20.64 6.85
CA GLY A 33 -2.47 19.32 6.33
C GLY A 33 -3.59 18.70 5.48
N ASN A 34 -4.84 18.83 5.90
CA ASN A 34 -6.00 18.37 5.13
C ASN A 34 -6.15 19.17 3.82
N PHE A 35 -5.93 20.48 3.84
CA PHE A 35 -5.98 21.32 2.65
C PHE A 35 -4.86 20.96 1.66
N VAL A 36 -3.62 20.89 2.15
CA VAL A 36 -2.44 20.48 1.37
C VAL A 36 -2.62 19.06 0.84
N GLY A 37 -3.17 18.14 1.63
CA GLY A 37 -3.45 16.77 1.21
C GLY A 37 -4.45 16.69 0.06
N LYS A 38 -5.55 17.47 0.14
CA LYS A 38 -6.53 17.58 -0.96
C LYS A 38 -5.91 18.20 -2.20
N ALA A 39 -5.16 19.29 -2.05
CA ALA A 39 -4.44 19.93 -3.15
C ALA A 39 -3.42 18.98 -3.81
N LYS A 40 -2.67 18.20 -3.01
CA LYS A 40 -1.74 17.19 -3.52
C LYS A 40 -2.44 16.07 -4.28
N ARG A 41 -3.60 15.63 -3.80
CA ARG A 41 -4.42 14.64 -4.51
C ARG A 41 -4.92 15.17 -5.84
N MET A 42 -5.47 16.39 -5.85
CA MET A 42 -5.88 17.08 -7.09
C MET A 42 -4.72 17.29 -8.06
N ALA A 43 -3.55 17.70 -7.55
CA ALA A 43 -2.36 17.86 -8.37
C ALA A 43 -1.90 16.52 -8.97
N ARG A 44 -2.04 15.40 -8.23
CA ARG A 44 -1.71 14.07 -8.74
C ARG A 44 -2.68 13.63 -9.84
N ASP A 45 -3.97 13.87 -9.65
CA ASP A 45 -5.00 13.55 -10.63
C ASP A 45 -4.84 14.42 -11.90
N PHE A 46 -4.53 15.71 -11.73
CA PHE A 46 -4.19 16.60 -12.84
C PHE A 46 -2.90 16.19 -13.56
N SER A 47 -1.85 15.82 -12.81
CA SER A 47 -0.60 15.36 -13.41
C SER A 47 -0.80 14.08 -14.22
N GLN A 48 -1.64 13.17 -13.71
CA GLN A 48 -2.01 11.93 -14.40
C GLN A 48 -2.74 12.25 -15.71
N ALA A 49 -3.82 13.03 -15.63
CA ALA A 49 -4.61 13.41 -16.79
C ALA A 49 -3.81 14.23 -17.82
N MET A 50 -2.93 15.13 -17.36
CA MET A 50 -2.04 15.89 -18.21
C MET A 50 -0.98 15.02 -18.87
N ASN A 51 -0.44 14.03 -18.17
CA ASN A 51 0.51 13.08 -18.76
C ASN A 51 -0.17 12.21 -19.82
N ASP A 52 -1.37 11.72 -19.54
CA ASP A 52 -2.16 10.93 -20.50
C ASP A 52 -2.51 11.78 -21.74
N ALA A 53 -2.92 13.03 -21.54
CA ALA A 53 -3.19 13.97 -22.65
C ALA A 53 -1.91 14.38 -23.40
N ALA A 54 -0.77 14.53 -22.72
CA ALA A 54 0.50 14.88 -23.35
C ALA A 54 1.09 13.72 -24.17
N ASP A 55 0.85 12.48 -23.73
CA ASP A 55 1.20 11.26 -24.45
C ASP A 55 0.37 11.13 -25.74
N GLU A 56 -0.90 11.56 -25.73
CA GLU A 56 -1.77 11.57 -26.92
C GLU A 56 -1.53 12.78 -27.84
N ALA A 57 -1.15 13.94 -27.29
CA ALA A 57 -0.92 15.19 -28.04
C ALA A 57 0.53 15.42 -28.49
N GLY A 58 1.46 14.47 -28.25
CA GLY A 58 2.88 14.60 -28.64
C GLY A 58 3.65 15.69 -27.88
N VAL A 59 3.09 16.20 -26.77
CA VAL A 59 3.68 17.27 -25.94
C VAL A 59 4.84 16.74 -25.07
N LYS A 60 4.97 15.41 -24.97
CA LYS A 60 6.08 14.75 -24.28
C LYS A 60 7.45 15.18 -24.81
N ASP A 61 7.60 15.27 -26.14
CA ASP A 61 8.86 15.68 -26.78
C ASP A 61 9.23 17.15 -26.47
N VAL A 62 8.24 18.02 -26.37
CA VAL A 62 8.42 19.43 -25.99
C VAL A 62 8.83 19.53 -24.52
N SER A 63 8.18 18.75 -23.66
CA SER A 63 8.49 18.69 -22.23
C SER A 63 9.88 18.13 -21.96
N ASP A 64 10.30 17.11 -22.69
CA ASP A 64 11.64 16.51 -22.60
C ASP A 64 12.71 17.46 -23.13
N SER A 65 12.44 18.16 -24.23
CA SER A 65 13.34 19.20 -24.76
C SER A 65 13.51 20.35 -23.78
N LEU A 66 12.43 20.79 -23.14
CA LEU A 66 12.46 21.85 -22.14
C LEU A 66 13.16 21.41 -20.84
N ARG A 67 12.98 20.16 -20.41
CA ARG A 67 13.72 19.56 -19.29
C ARG A 67 15.22 19.47 -19.59
N LYS A 68 15.61 19.08 -20.80
CA LYS A 68 17.02 19.04 -21.22
C LYS A 68 17.64 20.44 -21.26
N ALA A 69 16.88 21.43 -21.75
CA ALA A 69 17.33 22.82 -21.80
C ALA A 69 17.47 23.45 -20.41
N THR A 70 16.59 23.09 -19.45
CA THR A 70 16.58 23.67 -18.10
C THR A 70 17.50 22.95 -17.11
N ASN A 71 17.91 21.71 -17.39
CA ASN A 71 18.83 20.96 -16.53
C ASN A 71 19.97 20.29 -17.32
N PRO A 72 21.02 21.05 -17.69
CA PRO A 72 22.15 20.52 -18.48
C PRO A 72 22.94 19.44 -17.72
N VAL A 73 23.02 19.53 -16.39
CA VAL A 73 23.72 18.54 -15.54
C VAL A 73 22.96 17.21 -15.49
N GLY A 74 21.62 17.25 -15.38
CA GLY A 74 20.79 16.05 -15.42
C GLY A 74 20.92 15.31 -16.75
N SER A 75 20.90 16.06 -17.86
CA SER A 75 21.05 15.49 -19.21
C SER A 75 22.41 14.82 -19.41
N ALA A 76 23.49 15.45 -18.98
CA ALA A 76 24.83 14.86 -19.03
C ALA A 76 24.95 13.60 -18.16
N MET A 77 24.32 13.59 -16.98
CA MET A 77 24.29 12.41 -16.09
C MET A 77 23.49 11.24 -16.70
N ASP A 78 22.38 11.52 -17.38
CA ASP A 78 21.59 10.49 -18.06
C ASP A 78 22.37 9.87 -19.22
N GLU A 79 23.11 10.66 -20.00
CA GLU A 79 23.98 10.17 -21.07
C GLU A 79 25.11 9.29 -20.54
N VAL A 80 25.77 9.72 -19.45
CA VAL A 80 26.81 8.93 -18.77
C VAL A 80 26.23 7.63 -18.23
N LYS A 81 25.04 7.66 -17.61
CA LYS A 81 24.37 6.46 -17.10
C LYS A 81 23.98 5.51 -18.23
N LYS A 82 23.52 6.03 -19.36
CA LYS A 82 23.18 5.23 -20.54
C LYS A 82 24.41 4.58 -21.15
N ALA A 83 25.48 5.34 -21.37
CA ALA A 83 26.75 4.82 -21.89
C ALA A 83 27.35 3.76 -20.95
N SER A 84 27.33 4.00 -19.64
CA SER A 84 27.78 3.02 -18.64
C SER A 84 26.92 1.76 -18.65
N SER A 85 25.60 1.88 -18.78
CA SER A 85 24.69 0.72 -18.81
C SER A 85 24.86 -0.12 -20.07
N THR A 86 25.04 0.52 -21.24
CA THR A 86 25.32 -0.17 -22.51
C THR A 86 26.68 -0.83 -22.47
N PHE A 87 27.71 -0.13 -21.99
CA PHE A 87 29.04 -0.69 -21.81
C PHE A 87 29.04 -1.90 -20.86
N THR A 88 28.37 -1.82 -19.72
CA THR A 88 28.19 -2.96 -18.81
C THR A 88 27.44 -4.11 -19.47
N GLN A 89 26.40 -3.81 -20.26
CA GLN A 89 25.66 -4.83 -21.00
C GLN A 89 26.48 -5.50 -22.10
N ASP A 90 27.36 -4.78 -22.78
CA ASP A 90 28.18 -5.32 -23.86
C ASP A 90 29.48 -5.99 -23.35
N THR A 91 30.05 -5.50 -22.25
CA THR A 91 31.34 -5.98 -21.72
C THR A 91 31.21 -6.97 -20.56
N MET A 92 30.24 -6.78 -19.66
CA MET A 92 30.09 -7.63 -18.46
C MET A 92 28.94 -8.63 -18.54
N ALA A 93 27.90 -8.35 -19.34
CA ALA A 93 26.87 -9.35 -19.63
C ALA A 93 27.24 -10.10 -20.92
N GLY A 94 28.06 -11.16 -20.78
CA GLY A 94 28.32 -12.11 -21.87
C GLY A 94 27.04 -12.67 -22.52
N PRO A 95 27.15 -13.42 -23.64
CA PRO A 95 26.08 -13.62 -24.61
C PRO A 95 24.78 -14.09 -23.98
N LYS A 96 23.69 -13.48 -24.44
CA LYS A 96 22.32 -13.51 -23.87
C LYS A 96 21.87 -14.87 -23.32
N LYS A 97 21.99 -15.08 -22.01
CA LYS A 97 21.13 -16.00 -21.22
C LYS A 97 19.81 -15.35 -20.76
N LYS A 98 19.26 -14.43 -21.55
CA LYS A 98 18.01 -13.72 -21.20
C LYS A 98 16.76 -14.55 -21.49
N SER A 99 16.82 -15.46 -22.46
CA SER A 99 15.74 -16.38 -22.82
C SER A 99 15.62 -17.54 -21.82
N GLU A 100 16.72 -18.24 -21.53
CA GLU A 100 16.73 -19.39 -20.60
C GLU A 100 16.30 -18.99 -19.18
N LEU A 101 16.79 -17.85 -18.67
CA LEU A 101 16.38 -17.33 -17.36
C LEU A 101 14.95 -16.78 -17.33
N SER A 102 14.33 -16.54 -18.49
CA SER A 102 12.93 -16.09 -18.58
C SER A 102 11.97 -17.27 -18.64
N GLU A 103 12.33 -18.33 -19.36
CA GLU A 103 11.57 -19.57 -19.42
C GLU A 103 11.61 -20.32 -18.09
N GLU A 104 12.78 -20.41 -17.45
CA GLU A 104 12.92 -21.07 -16.14
C GLU A 104 12.22 -20.28 -15.01
N ARG A 105 12.22 -18.93 -15.10
CA ARG A 105 11.46 -18.08 -14.17
C ARG A 105 9.95 -18.15 -14.39
N GLN A 106 9.49 -18.24 -15.63
CA GLN A 106 8.07 -18.45 -15.93
C GLN A 106 7.61 -19.81 -15.43
N ALA A 107 8.37 -20.88 -15.70
CA ALA A 107 8.08 -22.22 -15.19
C ALA A 107 8.06 -22.28 -13.65
N GLN A 108 8.96 -21.57 -12.96
CA GLN A 108 8.92 -21.44 -11.50
C GLN A 108 7.70 -20.64 -11.01
N ALA A 109 7.37 -19.53 -11.65
CA ALA A 109 6.23 -18.70 -11.27
C ALA A 109 4.91 -19.48 -11.39
N ASP A 110 4.76 -20.29 -12.44
CA ASP A 110 3.57 -21.10 -12.65
C ASP A 110 3.50 -22.27 -11.66
N LYS A 111 4.63 -22.90 -11.31
CA LYS A 111 4.70 -23.89 -10.21
C LYS A 111 4.30 -23.30 -8.86
N ILE A 112 4.76 -22.09 -8.55
CA ILE A 112 4.44 -21.41 -7.29
C ILE A 112 2.95 -21.06 -7.25
N ARG A 113 2.39 -20.56 -8.35
CA ARG A 113 0.94 -20.24 -8.45
C ARG A 113 0.07 -21.48 -8.30
N ALA A 114 0.41 -22.58 -8.97
CA ALA A 114 -0.33 -23.85 -8.86
C ALA A 114 -0.32 -24.38 -7.42
N ARG A 115 0.86 -24.44 -6.79
CA ARG A 115 0.99 -24.89 -5.38
C ARG A 115 0.27 -23.99 -4.38
N THR A 116 0.21 -22.70 -4.68
CA THR A 116 -0.50 -21.73 -3.82
C THR A 116 -2.02 -21.87 -3.97
N ALA A 117 -2.50 -22.13 -5.19
CA ALA A 117 -3.92 -22.40 -5.44
C ALA A 117 -4.39 -23.69 -4.75
N GLU A 118 -3.61 -24.78 -4.85
CA GLU A 118 -3.91 -26.05 -4.16
C GLU A 118 -3.96 -25.88 -2.63
N LYS A 119 -2.97 -25.19 -2.06
CA LYS A 119 -2.97 -24.89 -0.61
C LYS A 119 -4.12 -23.99 -0.17
N ALA A 120 -4.55 -23.06 -1.02
CA ALA A 120 -5.68 -22.19 -0.72
C ALA A 120 -7.00 -22.99 -0.72
N THR A 121 -7.16 -23.95 -1.63
CA THR A 121 -8.32 -24.84 -1.65
C THR A 121 -8.32 -25.82 -0.47
N GLU A 122 -7.17 -26.38 -0.10
CA GLU A 122 -7.05 -27.25 1.08
C GLU A 122 -7.35 -26.49 2.38
N ARG A 123 -6.91 -25.23 2.50
CA ARG A 123 -7.21 -24.40 3.68
C ARG A 123 -8.70 -24.05 3.77
N ARG A 124 -9.34 -23.73 2.65
CA ARG A 124 -10.78 -23.47 2.60
C ARG A 124 -11.60 -24.72 2.95
N ALA A 125 -11.22 -25.88 2.40
CA ALA A 125 -11.87 -27.14 2.75
C ALA A 125 -11.65 -27.54 4.22
N ALA A 126 -10.47 -27.25 4.79
CA ALA A 126 -10.19 -27.47 6.21
C ALA A 126 -10.94 -26.49 7.12
N GLU A 127 -11.10 -25.22 6.72
CA GLU A 127 -11.92 -24.23 7.43
C GLU A 127 -13.41 -24.57 7.37
N GLU A 128 -13.91 -25.06 6.22
CA GLU A 128 -15.29 -25.51 6.07
C GLU A 128 -15.56 -26.79 6.89
N ALA A 129 -14.60 -27.73 6.93
CA ALA A 129 -14.70 -28.92 7.77
C ALA A 129 -14.58 -28.59 9.27
N ALA A 130 -13.79 -27.58 9.64
CA ALA A 130 -13.69 -27.09 11.02
C ALA A 130 -14.96 -26.34 11.45
N GLN A 131 -15.56 -25.55 10.57
CA GLN A 131 -16.84 -24.88 10.82
C GLN A 131 -17.99 -25.88 10.90
N ALA A 132 -18.01 -26.91 10.06
CA ALA A 132 -18.99 -28.00 10.15
C ALA A 132 -18.85 -28.81 11.44
N LYS A 133 -17.62 -29.05 11.92
CA LYS A 133 -17.37 -29.68 13.23
C LYS A 133 -17.72 -28.78 14.41
N ALA A 134 -17.51 -27.47 14.30
CA ALA A 134 -17.91 -26.51 15.33
C ALA A 134 -19.44 -26.39 15.42
N ALA A 135 -20.14 -26.35 14.28
CA ALA A 135 -21.61 -26.37 14.23
C ALA A 135 -22.20 -27.67 14.80
N ALA A 136 -21.58 -28.82 14.54
CA ALA A 136 -21.99 -30.10 15.12
C ALA A 136 -21.68 -30.22 16.64
N ALA A 137 -20.68 -29.49 17.14
CA ALA A 137 -20.36 -29.44 18.57
C ALA A 137 -21.29 -28.49 19.36
N GLU A 138 -21.77 -27.41 18.74
CA GLU A 138 -22.82 -26.56 19.34
C GLU A 138 -24.17 -27.29 19.43
N ASP A 139 -24.49 -28.15 18.45
CA ASP A 139 -25.71 -28.98 18.48
C ASP A 139 -25.67 -30.03 19.61
N ALA A 140 -24.48 -30.58 19.92
CA ALA A 140 -24.29 -31.53 21.01
C ALA A 140 -24.28 -30.88 22.42
N SER A 141 -23.92 -29.60 22.54
CA SER A 141 -23.93 -28.88 23.83
C SER A 141 -25.33 -28.45 24.28
N GLY A 142 -26.34 -28.51 23.41
CA GLY A 142 -27.72 -28.14 23.72
C GLY A 142 -28.52 -29.21 24.49
N THR A 143 -27.95 -30.39 24.76
CA THR A 143 -28.69 -31.50 25.37
C THR A 143 -28.50 -31.62 26.90
N GLU A 144 -27.56 -30.90 27.53
CA GLU A 144 -27.39 -30.97 28.99
C GLU A 144 -28.23 -29.96 29.81
N ASP A 145 -28.87 -28.95 29.20
CA ASP A 145 -29.77 -28.01 29.90
C ASP A 145 -31.26 -28.36 29.71
N ALA A 146 -31.60 -29.64 29.65
CA ALA A 146 -33.00 -30.11 29.67
C ALA A 146 -33.29 -31.02 30.87
N GLY A 147 -32.52 -30.88 31.95
CA GLY A 147 -32.56 -31.74 33.13
C GLY A 147 -32.83 -31.02 34.45
N LYS A 148 -33.61 -29.93 34.50
CA LYS A 148 -33.99 -29.35 35.82
C LYS A 148 -35.30 -28.55 35.90
N ALA A 149 -36.25 -28.74 34.98
CA ALA A 149 -37.50 -27.99 35.00
C ALA A 149 -38.73 -28.87 34.73
N ALA A 150 -38.96 -29.91 35.54
CA ALA A 150 -40.22 -30.65 35.49
C ALA A 150 -40.56 -31.38 36.80
N THR A 151 -40.53 -30.68 37.94
CA THR A 151 -41.34 -31.03 39.11
C THR A 151 -41.55 -29.76 39.92
N ASP A 152 -42.66 -29.06 39.68
CA ASP A 152 -43.44 -28.35 40.71
C ASP A 152 -44.49 -27.45 40.04
N THR A 153 -45.62 -28.01 39.58
CA THR A 153 -46.91 -27.28 39.55
C THR A 153 -48.07 -28.24 39.33
N ALA A 154 -48.52 -28.90 40.40
CA ALA A 154 -49.87 -29.48 40.46
C ALA A 154 -50.26 -29.72 41.93
N GLU A 155 -50.44 -28.65 42.70
CA GLU A 155 -51.44 -28.62 43.77
C GLU A 155 -51.73 -27.16 44.18
N ASP A 156 -52.97 -26.92 44.59
CA ASP A 156 -53.50 -25.70 45.19
C ASP A 156 -54.00 -24.57 44.26
N SER A 157 -55.23 -24.74 43.78
CA SER A 157 -56.22 -23.65 43.89
C SER A 157 -57.63 -24.23 44.07
N LYS A 158 -58.10 -24.10 45.31
CA LYS A 158 -59.35 -24.53 45.93
C LYS A 158 -60.56 -23.69 45.49
N ALA A 159 -61.67 -24.34 45.11
CA ALA A 159 -63.08 -23.96 45.40
C ALA A 159 -64.05 -25.01 44.84
#